data_AF-A0A9P8JND9-F1
#
_entry.id   AF-A0A9P8JND9-F1
#
_cell.length_a   1.000
_cell.length_b   1.000
_cell.length_c   1.000
_cell.angle_alpha   90.00
_cell.angle_beta   90.00
_cell.angle_gamma   90.00
#
_symmetry.space_group_name_H-M   'P 1'
#
loop_
_entity.id
_entity.type
_entity.pdbx_description
1 polymer ?
#
loop_
_entity_poly.entity_id
_entity_poly.type
_entity_poly.pdbx_seq_one_letter_code
_entity_poly.pdbx_strand_id
1 'polypeptide(L)'
;MSLLPGLSLSAPSTATPQPDAASHAPPRTEELPARSELRFEVAFAKSYRIRLVRGTAEIFGSELAPSTTYTFSGTKGAVFTWHGCTLELQGEVDS
;
A
#
# COMPACT_ATOMS: atom_id res chain seq x y z
N MET A 1 50.73 10.14 -4.81
CA MET A 1 49.34 10.32 -4.33
C MET A 1 49.03 9.15 -3.42
N SER A 2 49.34 9.27 -2.13
CA SER A 2 49.18 8.17 -1.17
C SER A 2 47.75 8.17 -0.65
N LEU A 3 47.00 7.07 -0.83
CA LEU A 3 45.70 6.89 -0.19
C LEU A 3 45.91 6.65 1.31
N LEU A 4 45.13 7.35 2.14
CA LEU A 4 45.14 7.20 3.59
C LEU A 4 44.59 5.82 3.99
N PRO A 5 45.33 5.02 4.77
CA PRO A 5 44.83 3.76 5.31
C PRO A 5 43.74 4.06 6.36
N GLY A 6 42.54 3.49 6.19
CA GLY A 6 41.49 3.55 7.22
C GLY A 6 40.10 4.01 6.76
N LEU A 7 39.89 4.33 5.48
CA LEU A 7 38.56 4.68 4.97
C LEU A 7 37.80 3.47 4.39
N SER A 8 37.61 2.42 5.18
CA SER A 8 36.59 1.40 4.88
C SER A 8 35.32 1.78 5.64
N LEU A 9 34.41 2.49 4.98
CA LEU A 9 33.06 2.67 5.51
C LEU A 9 32.30 1.34 5.33
N SER A 10 32.52 0.39 6.23
CA SER A 10 31.54 -0.70 6.41
C SER A 10 30.30 -0.04 6.99
N ALA A 11 29.32 0.23 6.15
CA ALA A 11 28.00 0.60 6.62
C ALA A 11 27.49 -0.56 7.51
N PRO A 12 27.07 -0.32 8.76
CA PRO A 12 26.24 -1.29 9.42
C PRO A 12 24.98 -1.42 8.56
N SER A 13 24.75 -2.60 7.98
CA SER A 13 23.41 -2.99 7.59
C SER A 13 22.60 -3.12 8.88
N THR A 14 22.18 -2.00 9.45
CA THR A 14 20.92 -1.95 10.17
C THR A 14 19.88 -2.33 9.14
N ALA A 15 19.57 -3.63 9.11
CA ALA A 15 18.37 -4.12 8.48
C ALA A 15 17.22 -3.27 9.02
N THR A 16 16.75 -2.34 8.19
CA THR A 16 15.41 -1.79 8.34
C THR A 16 14.49 -2.99 8.51
N PRO A 17 13.56 -3.02 9.48
CA PRO A 17 12.51 -4.02 9.46
C PRO A 17 11.79 -3.86 8.12
N GLN A 18 12.10 -4.74 7.18
CA GLN A 18 11.48 -4.81 5.88
C GLN A 18 10.01 -5.13 6.18
N PRO A 19 9.03 -4.28 5.85
CA PRO A 19 7.62 -4.49 6.20
C PRO A 19 6.98 -5.62 5.37
N ASP A 20 7.81 -6.51 4.82
CA ASP A 20 7.49 -7.37 3.70
C ASP A 20 7.44 -8.83 4.16
N ALA A 21 6.46 -9.08 5.02
CA ALA A 21 5.71 -10.33 4.93
C ALA A 21 4.23 -9.96 4.73
N ALA A 22 3.96 -9.07 3.76
CA ALA A 22 2.62 -8.97 3.21
C ALA A 22 2.24 -10.35 2.66
N SER A 23 1.09 -10.88 3.06
CA SER A 23 0.62 -12.22 2.70
C SER A 23 0.90 -12.56 1.23
N HIS A 24 1.46 -13.73 0.95
CA HIS A 24 1.68 -14.28 -0.41
C HIS A 24 0.37 -14.57 -1.18
N ALA A 25 -0.79 -14.18 -0.64
CA ALA A 25 -2.06 -14.32 -1.33
C ALA A 25 -2.03 -13.52 -2.65
N PRO A 26 -2.54 -14.09 -3.74
CA PRO A 26 -2.66 -13.38 -5.00
C PRO A 26 -3.55 -12.13 -4.81
N PRO A 27 -3.26 -11.03 -5.51
CA PRO A 27 -4.13 -9.85 -5.48
C PRO A 27 -5.54 -10.22 -5.92
N ARG A 28 -6.56 -9.75 -5.20
CA ARG A 28 -7.96 -9.85 -5.62
C ARG A 28 -8.38 -8.56 -6.33
N THR A 29 -9.22 -8.70 -7.34
CA THR A 29 -9.85 -7.55 -8.01
C THR A 29 -11.21 -7.29 -7.39
N GLU A 30 -11.53 -6.02 -7.14
CA GLU A 30 -12.82 -5.60 -6.60
C GLU A 30 -13.36 -4.43 -7.41
N GLU A 31 -14.62 -4.53 -7.84
CA GLU A 31 -15.32 -3.47 -8.56
C GLU A 31 -16.25 -2.74 -7.60
N LEU A 32 -16.07 -1.42 -7.51
CA LEU A 32 -16.94 -0.56 -6.72
C LEU A 32 -17.88 0.21 -7.65
N PRO A 33 -19.20 0.15 -7.41
CA PRO A 33 -20.16 0.96 -8.15
C PRO A 33 -20.01 2.46 -7.82
N ALA A 34 -20.58 3.31 -8.67
CA ALA A 34 -20.61 4.75 -8.44
C ALA A 34 -21.27 5.10 -7.09
N ARG A 35 -20.66 6.05 -6.37
CA ARG A 35 -21.09 6.55 -5.06
C ARG A 35 -21.09 5.47 -3.98
N SER A 36 -20.07 4.63 -3.99
CA SER A 36 -19.84 3.62 -2.96
C SER A 36 -18.41 3.70 -2.43
N GLU A 37 -18.17 2.99 -1.33
CA GLU A 37 -16.86 2.92 -0.70
C GLU A 37 -16.50 1.51 -0.26
N LEU A 38 -15.20 1.20 -0.33
CA LEU A 38 -14.57 0.08 0.33
C LEU A 38 -14.05 0.54 1.69
N ARG A 39 -14.58 -0.03 2.78
CA ARG A 39 -14.07 0.18 4.14
C ARG A 39 -13.10 -0.94 4.51
N PHE A 40 -12.04 -0.58 5.23
CA PHE A 40 -11.06 -1.55 5.70
C PHE A 40 -10.43 -1.11 7.02
N GLU A 41 -10.03 -2.10 7.81
CA GLU A 41 -9.23 -1.95 9.01
C GLU A 41 -7.97 -2.82 8.91
N VAL A 42 -6.81 -2.21 9.09
CA VAL A 42 -5.50 -2.88 9.06
C VAL A 42 -4.89 -2.83 10.45
N ALA A 43 -4.58 -3.99 11.03
CA ALA A 43 -3.85 -4.06 12.29
C ALA A 43 -2.41 -3.52 12.15
N PHE A 44 -1.80 -3.07 13.27
CA PHE A 44 -0.47 -2.41 13.32
C PHE A 44 0.72 -3.27 12.83
N ALA A 45 0.53 -4.59 12.65
CA ALA A 45 1.55 -5.51 12.13
C ALA A 45 1.15 -6.16 10.80
N LYS A 46 0.10 -5.64 10.15
CA LYS A 46 -0.41 -6.11 8.86
C LYS A 46 -0.25 -4.99 7.84
N SER A 47 -0.25 -5.39 6.57
CA SER A 47 -0.12 -4.49 5.43
C SER A 47 -1.26 -4.77 4.47
N TYR A 48 -1.91 -3.71 4.01
CA TYR A 48 -2.93 -3.76 2.97
C TYR A 48 -2.52 -2.89 1.80
N ARG A 49 -2.46 -3.49 0.60
CA ARG A 49 -2.06 -2.84 -0.63
C ARG A 49 -3.28 -2.64 -1.51
N ILE A 50 -3.48 -1.41 -1.96
CA ILE A 50 -4.56 -1.00 -2.85
C ILE A 50 -3.96 -0.33 -4.07
N ARG A 51 -4.39 -0.76 -5.26
CA ARG A 51 -4.01 -0.15 -6.54
C ARG A 51 -5.25 0.13 -7.37
N LEU A 52 -5.38 1.36 -7.86
CA LEU A 52 -6.45 1.73 -8.79
C LEU A 52 -6.12 1.20 -10.18
N VAL A 53 -6.95 0.28 -10.69
CA VAL A 53 -6.77 -0.32 -12.02
C VAL A 53 -7.53 0.47 -13.09
N ARG A 54 -8.74 0.93 -12.76
CA ARG A 54 -9.64 1.64 -13.69
C ARG A 54 -10.60 2.55 -12.94
N GLY A 55 -11.00 3.66 -13.56
CA GLY A 55 -11.94 4.63 -12.99
C GLY A 55 -11.25 5.68 -12.13
N THR A 56 -11.99 6.31 -11.22
CA THR A 56 -11.47 7.27 -10.25
C THR A 56 -11.84 6.84 -8.83
N ALA A 57 -10.93 7.07 -7.88
CA ALA A 57 -11.13 6.74 -6.48
C ALA A 57 -10.36 7.71 -5.60
N GLU A 58 -10.84 7.94 -4.38
CA GLU A 58 -10.23 8.85 -3.41
C GLU A 58 -10.25 8.25 -2.00
N ILE A 59 -9.29 8.66 -1.18
CA ILE A 59 -9.30 8.42 0.26
C ILE A 59 -9.43 9.77 0.94
N PHE A 60 -10.57 10.01 1.61
CA PHE A 60 -10.87 11.24 2.35
C PHE A 60 -10.58 12.54 1.54
N GLY A 61 -11.01 12.57 0.27
CA GLY A 61 -10.82 13.71 -0.64
C GLY A 61 -9.47 13.77 -1.35
N SER A 62 -8.56 12.84 -1.09
CA SER A 62 -7.29 12.71 -1.83
C SER A 62 -7.39 11.65 -2.92
N GLU A 63 -7.19 12.04 -4.18
CA GLU A 63 -7.32 11.16 -5.33
C GLU A 63 -6.19 10.11 -5.40
N LEU A 64 -6.53 8.88 -5.78
CA LEU A 64 -5.57 7.80 -6.01
C LEU A 64 -5.07 7.84 -7.45
N ALA A 65 -3.75 7.84 -7.62
CA ALA A 65 -3.13 7.80 -8.94
C ALA A 65 -3.35 6.42 -9.60
N PRO A 66 -3.74 6.38 -10.89
CA PRO A 66 -3.88 5.13 -11.62
C PRO A 66 -2.60 4.29 -11.60
N SER A 67 -2.75 2.97 -11.45
CA SER A 67 -1.66 2.00 -11.44
C SER A 67 -0.58 2.22 -10.37
N THR A 68 -0.84 3.06 -9.36
CA THR A 68 0.04 3.26 -8.22
C THR A 68 -0.41 2.41 -7.05
N THR A 69 0.53 1.70 -6.42
CA THR A 69 0.25 0.86 -5.25
C THR A 69 0.43 1.68 -3.98
N TYR A 70 -0.62 1.74 -3.17
CA TYR A 70 -0.63 2.37 -1.86
C TYR A 70 -0.64 1.28 -0.78
N THR A 71 0.22 1.42 0.23
CA THR A 71 0.33 0.46 1.34
C THR A 71 -0.12 1.10 2.65
N PHE A 72 -1.08 0.47 3.32
CA PHE A 72 -1.64 0.89 4.60
C PHE A 72 -1.27 -0.10 5.69
N SER A 73 -1.07 0.40 6.91
CA SER A 73 -0.81 -0.40 8.12
C SER A 73 -1.33 0.34 9.36
N GLY A 74 -1.86 -0.39 10.34
CA GLY A 74 -2.30 0.19 11.62
C GLY A 74 -3.36 1.29 11.49
N THR A 75 -4.27 1.18 10.54
CA THR A 75 -5.21 2.26 10.19
C THR A 75 -6.59 1.75 9.77
N LYS A 76 -7.60 2.59 9.93
CA LYS A 76 -8.92 2.43 9.34
C LYS A 76 -9.06 3.40 8.17
N GLY A 77 -9.57 2.92 7.05
CA GLY A 77 -9.70 3.72 5.83
C GLY A 77 -10.98 3.44 5.07
N ALA A 78 -11.32 4.38 4.19
CA ALA A 78 -12.37 4.23 3.20
C ALA A 78 -11.85 4.71 1.84
N VAL A 79 -11.91 3.85 0.82
CA VAL A 79 -11.70 4.24 -0.58
C VAL A 79 -13.07 4.48 -1.18
N PHE A 80 -13.37 5.74 -1.51
CA PHE A 80 -14.63 6.14 -2.11
C PHE A 80 -14.47 6.32 -3.63
N THR A 81 -15.54 6.08 -4.39
CA THR A 81 -15.59 6.43 -5.81
C THR A 81 -16.88 7.15 -6.18
N TRP A 82 -16.77 8.27 -6.89
CA TRP A 82 -17.92 9.01 -7.41
C TRP A 82 -18.54 8.36 -8.64
N HIS A 83 -17.72 7.75 -9.50
CA HIS A 83 -18.12 7.28 -10.83
C HIS A 83 -17.99 5.77 -11.03
N GLY A 84 -17.50 5.06 -10.02
CA GLY A 84 -17.18 3.64 -10.09
C GLY A 84 -15.71 3.42 -10.44
N CYS A 85 -15.13 2.36 -9.87
CA CYS A 85 -13.74 2.02 -10.09
C CYS A 85 -13.49 0.51 -9.96
N THR A 86 -12.31 0.10 -10.42
CA THR A 86 -11.79 -1.25 -10.23
C THR A 86 -10.50 -1.14 -9.43
N LEU A 87 -10.44 -1.82 -8.29
CA LEU A 87 -9.30 -1.87 -7.40
C LEU A 87 -8.65 -3.25 -7.46
N GLU A 88 -7.34 -3.28 -7.32
CA GLU A 88 -6.58 -4.47 -7.01
C GLU A 88 -6.13 -4.38 -5.55
N LEU A 89 -6.43 -5.43 -4.79
CA LEU A 89 -6.33 -5.46 -3.34
C LEU A 89 -5.48 -6.65 -2.91
N GLN A 90 -4.55 -6.44 -1.99
CA GLN A 90 -3.69 -7.51 -1.49
C GLN A 90 -3.31 -7.29 -0.03
N GLY A 91 -3.40 -8.34 0.77
CA GLY A 91 -3.11 -8.29 2.21
C GLY A 91 -4.29 -8.77 3.04
N GLU A 92 -4.07 -8.83 4.34
CA GLU A 92 -5.07 -9.24 5.33
C GLU A 92 -5.66 -7.99 5.98
N VAL A 93 -7.00 -7.88 5.92
CA VAL A 93 -7.78 -6.79 6.53
C VAL A 93 -9.09 -7.33 7.07
N ASP A 94 -9.59 -6.67 8.10
CA ASP A 94 -10.96 -6.84 8.54
C ASP A 94 -11.86 -5.83 7.78
N SER A 95 -13.05 -6.28 7.38
CA SER A 95 -14.01 -5.51 6.58
C SER A 95 -15.11 -4.88 7.43
#